data_AF-A0A0D7X4K3-F1
#
_entry.id   AF-A0A0D7X4K3-F1
#
_cell.length_a   1.000
_cell.length_b   1.000
_cell.length_c   1.000
_cell.angle_alpha   90.00
_cell.angle_beta   90.00
_cell.angle_gamma   90.00
#
_symmetry.space_group_name_H-M   'P 1'
#
loop_
_entity.id
_entity.type
_entity.pdbx_description
1 polymer ?
#
loop_
_entity_poly.entity_id
_entity_poly.type
_entity_poly.pdbx_seq_one_letter_code
_entity_poly.pdbx_strand_id
1 'polypeptide(L)'
;MNTNLTAKQAKKIAQDYQEKYKLYGVIHDDIEKSVKFYSEFYKIEGAAWLVLADITPKSYEGDDEITFVVSDREGVVDHILDHNGIPQRYHVPSNRDYTDEEFEAIFNDEDK
;
A
#
# COMPACT_ATOMS: atom_id res chain seq x y z
N MET A 1 -3.82 24.99 -1.76
CA MET A 1 -4.40 23.71 -1.30
C MET A 1 -4.19 23.61 0.19
N ASN A 2 -5.24 23.35 0.97
CA ASN A 2 -5.09 23.00 2.38
C ASN A 2 -5.03 21.47 2.47
N THR A 3 -3.92 20.96 2.98
CA THR A 3 -3.75 19.54 3.31
C THR A 3 -4.02 19.37 4.80
N ASN A 4 -4.61 18.26 5.21
CA ASN A 4 -4.82 17.93 6.62
C ASN A 4 -3.54 17.38 7.24
N LEU A 5 -2.71 16.72 6.44
CA LEU A 5 -1.40 16.20 6.84
C LEU A 5 -0.28 17.04 6.23
N THR A 6 0.88 16.98 6.89
CA THR A 6 2.17 17.36 6.31
C THR A 6 2.85 16.13 5.72
N ALA A 7 3.79 16.34 4.79
CA ALA A 7 4.60 15.26 4.23
C ALA A 7 5.34 14.44 5.31
N LYS A 8 5.78 15.08 6.41
CA LYS A 8 6.41 14.40 7.56
C LYS A 8 5.44 13.50 8.31
N GLN A 9 4.19 13.96 8.51
CA GLN A 9 3.15 13.15 9.14
C GLN A 9 2.78 11.96 8.25
N ALA A 10 2.61 12.17 6.95
CA ALA A 10 2.33 11.09 6.01
C ALA A 10 3.44 10.03 6.01
N LYS A 11 4.72 10.46 5.98
CA LYS A 11 5.86 9.54 6.10
C LYS A 11 5.80 8.72 7.40
N LYS A 12 5.54 9.39 8.54
CA LYS A 12 5.47 8.72 9.84
C LYS A 12 4.33 7.69 9.89
N ILE A 13 3.15 8.04 9.36
CA ILE A 13 2.00 7.12 9.25
C ILE A 13 2.38 5.89 8.42
N ALA A 14 3.06 6.07 7.29
CA ALA A 14 3.52 4.96 6.45
C ALA A 14 4.56 4.08 7.17
N GLN A 15 5.53 4.68 7.87
CA GLN A 15 6.53 3.96 8.67
C GLN A 15 5.89 3.14 9.79
N ASP A 16 4.93 3.73 10.51
CA ASP A 16 4.19 3.04 11.59
C ASP A 16 3.38 1.86 11.06
N TYR A 17 2.76 2.03 9.87
CA TYR A 17 2.05 0.95 9.19
C TYR A 17 3.00 -0.14 8.72
N GLN A 18 4.14 0.23 8.13
CA GLN A 18 5.19 -0.69 7.69
C GLN A 18 5.68 -1.57 8.85
N GLU A 19 6.00 -0.96 10.00
CA GLU A 19 6.44 -1.67 11.19
C GLU A 19 5.35 -2.59 11.75
N LYS A 20 4.12 -2.08 11.86
CA LYS A 20 2.97 -2.85 12.39
C LYS A 20 2.71 -4.14 11.61
N TYR A 21 2.79 -4.10 10.28
CA TYR A 21 2.52 -5.25 9.42
C TYR A 21 3.80 -5.95 8.94
N LYS A 22 4.98 -5.57 9.46
CA LYS A 22 6.29 -6.15 9.14
C LYS A 22 6.58 -6.18 7.63
N LEU A 23 6.25 -5.08 6.95
CA LEU A 23 6.38 -4.96 5.51
C LEU A 23 7.83 -4.60 5.13
N TYR A 24 8.30 -5.16 4.02
CA TYR A 24 9.66 -4.97 3.53
C TYR A 24 9.85 -3.59 2.87
N GLY A 25 11.10 -3.25 2.55
CA GLY A 25 11.50 -2.00 1.90
C GLY A 25 12.03 -0.92 2.83
N VAL A 26 12.62 0.13 2.25
CA VAL A 26 13.24 1.25 2.97
C VAL A 26 12.59 2.56 2.54
N ILE A 27 11.86 3.18 3.45
CA ILE A 27 11.37 4.56 3.26
C ILE A 27 12.53 5.52 3.56
N HIS A 28 13.01 6.22 2.54
CA HIS A 28 14.12 7.18 2.70
C HIS A 28 13.79 8.30 3.69
N ASP A 29 14.81 8.75 4.44
CA ASP A 29 14.63 9.85 5.39
C ASP A 29 14.34 11.20 4.73
N ASP A 30 14.88 11.38 3.52
CA ASP A 30 14.66 12.53 2.66
C ASP A 30 13.19 12.58 2.20
N ILE A 31 12.47 13.61 2.64
CA ILE A 31 11.04 13.79 2.36
C ILE A 31 10.78 14.00 0.87
N GLU A 32 11.65 14.73 0.17
CA GLU A 32 11.42 15.06 -1.24
C GLU A 32 11.59 13.83 -2.14
N LYS A 33 12.39 12.86 -1.69
CA LYS A 33 12.58 11.58 -2.40
C LYS A 33 11.48 10.57 -2.08
N SER A 34 11.00 10.56 -0.84
CA SER A 34 10.11 9.52 -0.34
C SER A 34 8.63 9.91 -0.38
N VAL A 35 8.28 11.19 -0.46
CA VAL A 35 6.88 11.64 -0.29
C VAL A 35 6.42 12.52 -1.46
N LYS A 36 5.31 12.14 -2.09
CA LYS A 36 4.65 12.92 -3.14
C LYS A 36 3.20 13.18 -2.79
N PHE A 37 2.70 14.38 -3.07
CA PHE A 37 1.31 14.75 -2.86
C PHE A 37 0.54 14.72 -4.18
N TYR A 38 -0.67 14.16 -4.14
CA TYR A 38 -1.61 14.16 -5.24
C TYR A 38 -2.95 14.67 -4.74
N SER A 39 -3.50 15.69 -5.39
CA SER A 39 -4.79 16.26 -5.00
C SER A 39 -5.96 15.31 -5.23
N GLU A 40 -5.79 14.36 -6.13
CA GLU A 40 -6.71 13.26 -6.42
C GLU A 40 -5.87 12.01 -6.73
N PHE A 41 -6.27 10.85 -6.21
CA PHE A 41 -5.59 9.59 -6.48
C PHE A 41 -6.57 8.43 -6.61
N TYR A 42 -6.17 7.40 -7.35
CA TYR A 42 -7.01 6.26 -7.67
C TYR A 42 -7.57 5.58 -6.40
N LYS A 43 -8.90 5.36 -6.38
CA LYS A 43 -9.65 4.70 -5.30
C LYS A 43 -9.56 5.34 -3.91
N ILE A 44 -9.18 6.61 -3.82
CA ILE A 44 -9.22 7.38 -2.57
C ILE A 44 -10.15 8.58 -2.72
N GLU A 45 -10.94 8.85 -1.69
CA GLU A 45 -11.74 10.06 -1.62
C GLU A 45 -10.87 11.25 -1.20
N GLY A 46 -10.64 12.17 -2.14
CA GLY A 46 -9.83 13.37 -1.92
C GLY A 46 -8.34 13.15 -2.20
N ALA A 47 -7.50 13.89 -1.49
CA ALA A 47 -6.07 13.92 -1.71
C ALA A 47 -5.34 12.76 -1.04
N ALA A 48 -4.21 12.37 -1.63
CA ALA A 48 -3.35 11.32 -1.11
C ALA A 48 -1.90 11.76 -1.04
N TRP A 49 -1.21 11.25 -0.03
CA TRP A 49 0.25 11.28 0.07
C TRP A 49 0.78 9.89 -0.31
N LEU A 50 1.59 9.83 -1.36
CA LEU A 50 2.31 8.62 -1.75
C LEU A 50 3.64 8.61 -1.01
N VAL A 51 3.89 7.56 -0.23
CA VAL A 51 5.16 7.34 0.45
C VAL A 51 5.85 6.13 -0.18
N LEU A 52 7.01 6.36 -0.79
CA LEU A 52 7.77 5.37 -1.54
C LEU A 52 8.73 4.64 -0.58
N ALA A 53 8.75 3.31 -0.68
CA ALA A 53 9.75 2.47 -0.04
C ALA A 53 10.51 1.68 -1.10
N ASP A 54 11.82 1.85 -1.11
CA ASP A 54 12.73 1.11 -1.98
C ASP A 54 12.78 -0.36 -1.53
N ILE A 55 12.47 -1.28 -2.43
CA ILE A 55 12.46 -2.72 -2.18
C ILE A 55 13.56 -3.46 -2.94
N THR A 56 14.42 -2.75 -3.67
CA THR A 56 15.45 -3.33 -4.55
C THR A 56 16.24 -4.45 -3.86
N PRO A 57 16.20 -5.71 -4.35
CA PRO A 57 17.38 -6.52 -4.44
C PRO A 57 18.00 -6.32 -5.82
N LYS A 58 19.33 -6.22 -5.94
CA LYS A 58 20.06 -5.90 -7.19
C LYS A 58 19.88 -6.91 -8.38
N SER A 59 18.80 -7.68 -8.48
CA SER A 59 18.75 -8.89 -9.31
C SER A 59 17.39 -9.35 -9.89
N TYR A 60 16.26 -8.67 -9.70
CA TYR A 60 14.95 -9.14 -10.23
C TYR A 60 14.20 -8.08 -11.04
N GLU A 61 13.28 -8.50 -11.93
CA GLU A 61 12.44 -7.63 -12.76
C GLU A 61 11.16 -7.18 -12.02
N GLY A 62 10.82 -5.89 -12.09
CA GLY A 62 9.70 -5.23 -11.39
C GLY A 62 10.04 -3.76 -11.06
N ASP A 63 9.09 -2.97 -10.56
CA ASP A 63 9.47 -1.68 -9.96
C ASP A 63 10.25 -1.94 -8.67
N ASP A 64 11.33 -1.20 -8.49
CA ASP A 64 12.22 -1.30 -7.33
C ASP A 64 11.60 -0.68 -6.05
N GLU A 65 10.29 -0.41 -6.05
CA GLU A 65 9.59 0.30 -4.99
C GLU A 65 8.20 -0.30 -4.69
N ILE A 66 7.78 -0.20 -3.44
CA ILE A 66 6.36 -0.27 -3.04
C ILE A 66 5.90 1.11 -2.60
N THR A 67 4.61 1.40 -2.80
CA THR A 67 4.05 2.71 -2.46
C THR A 67 2.97 2.58 -1.41
N PHE A 68 3.16 3.23 -0.27
CA PHE A 68 2.13 3.41 0.74
C PHE A 68 1.25 4.59 0.35
N VAL A 69 -0.05 4.34 0.17
CA VAL A 69 -1.01 5.37 -0.20
C VAL A 69 -1.72 5.85 1.06
N VAL A 70 -1.35 7.04 1.55
CA VAL A 70 -1.88 7.65 2.77
C VAL A 70 -2.99 8.62 2.41
N SER A 71 -4.19 8.41 2.96
CA SER A 71 -5.30 9.35 2.82
C SER A 71 -5.02 10.62 3.61
N ASP A 72 -4.97 11.77 2.92
CA ASP A 72 -4.81 13.07 3.60
C ASP A 72 -6.02 13.33 4.50
N ARG A 73 -7.23 12.98 4.04
CA ARG A 73 -8.47 13.19 4.78
C ARG A 73 -8.54 12.39 6.07
N GLU A 74 -8.26 11.09 5.99
CA GLU A 74 -8.49 10.14 7.09
C GLU A 74 -7.24 9.91 7.97
N GLY A 75 -6.05 10.31 7.51
CA GLY A 75 -4.82 10.17 8.31
C GLY A 75 -4.32 8.73 8.46
N VAL A 76 -4.68 7.85 7.53
CA VAL A 76 -4.34 6.42 7.55
C VAL A 76 -3.83 5.95 6.19
N VAL A 77 -3.08 4.83 6.18
CA VAL A 77 -2.76 4.10 4.94
C VAL A 77 -4.03 3.40 4.44
N ASP A 78 -4.51 3.78 3.26
CA ASP A 78 -5.67 3.13 2.62
C ASP A 78 -5.29 1.78 1.98
N HIS A 79 -4.16 1.76 1.28
CA HIS A 79 -3.61 0.57 0.65
C HIS A 79 -2.13 0.77 0.33
N ILE A 80 -1.49 -0.32 -0.05
CA ILE A 80 -0.13 -0.34 -0.59
C ILE A 80 -0.21 -0.78 -2.03
N LEU A 81 0.44 -0.07 -2.93
CA LEU A 81 0.72 -0.59 -4.27
C LEU A 81 1.98 -1.42 -4.17
N ASP A 82 1.87 -2.71 -4.47
CA ASP A 82 3.04 -3.57 -4.60
C ASP A 82 3.87 -3.20 -5.83
N HIS A 83 4.98 -3.91 -6.04
CA HIS A 83 5.92 -3.67 -7.13
C HIS A 83 5.33 -3.87 -8.54
N ASN A 84 4.10 -4.38 -8.64
CA ASN A 84 3.34 -4.50 -9.89
C ASN A 84 2.20 -3.47 -9.98
N GLY A 85 2.10 -2.54 -9.03
CA GLY A 85 1.01 -1.58 -8.92
C GLY A 85 -0.31 -2.18 -8.43
N ILE A 86 -0.31 -3.39 -7.86
CA ILE A 86 -1.53 -4.04 -7.39
C ILE A 86 -1.82 -3.58 -5.94
N PRO A 87 -3.05 -3.11 -5.63
CA PRO A 87 -3.39 -2.62 -4.31
C PRO A 87 -3.57 -3.76 -3.29
N GLN A 88 -2.83 -3.67 -2.19
CA GLN A 88 -2.84 -4.58 -1.05
C GLN A 88 -3.35 -3.87 0.21
N ARG A 89 -4.26 -4.50 0.97
CA ARG A 89 -4.85 -3.95 2.20
C ARG A 89 -4.61 -4.85 3.41
N TYR A 90 -3.39 -4.83 3.94
CA TYR A 90 -2.98 -5.68 5.08
C TYR A 90 -3.80 -5.48 6.37
N HIS A 91 -4.46 -4.32 6.53
CA HIS A 91 -5.33 -4.04 7.67
C HIS A 91 -6.77 -4.53 7.49
N VAL A 92 -7.15 -4.94 6.28
CA VAL A 92 -8.44 -5.56 6.00
C VAL A 92 -8.23 -7.08 6.03
N PRO A 93 -8.98 -7.82 6.86
CA PRO A 93 -8.93 -9.28 6.84
C PRO A 93 -9.17 -9.79 5.41
N SER A 94 -8.33 -10.72 4.97
CA SER A 94 -8.55 -11.39 3.70
C SER A 94 -9.85 -12.18 3.79
N ASN A 95 -10.83 -11.88 2.93
CA ASN A 95 -12.03 -12.72 2.77
C ASN A 95 -11.71 -14.05 2.06
N ARG A 96 -10.43 -14.40 1.90
CA ARG A 96 -9.95 -15.67 1.32
C ARG A 96 -9.56 -16.70 2.38
N ASP A 97 -10.10 -16.59 3.60
CA ASP A 97 -10.09 -17.69 4.56
C ASP A 97 -11.08 -18.79 4.12
N TYR A 98 -11.02 -19.17 2.84
CA TYR A 98 -11.63 -20.40 2.39
C TYR A 98 -10.71 -21.50 2.87
N THR A 99 -11.29 -22.46 3.58
CA THR A 99 -10.67 -23.77 3.73
C THR A 99 -10.45 -24.38 2.35
N ASP A 100 -9.49 -25.29 2.22
CA ASP A 100 -9.26 -26.02 0.96
C ASP A 100 -10.57 -26.65 0.44
N GLU A 101 -11.42 -27.14 1.35
CA GLU A 101 -12.74 -27.68 1.03
C GLU A 101 -13.70 -26.63 0.44
N GLU A 102 -13.70 -25.39 0.95
CA GLU A 102 -14.53 -24.29 0.41
C GLU A 102 -14.02 -23.79 -0.95
N PHE A 103 -12.70 -23.79 -1.16
CA PHE A 103 -12.12 -23.43 -2.46
C PHE A 103 -12.48 -24.49 -3.52
N GLU A 104 -12.24 -25.76 -3.23
CA GLU A 104 -12.57 -26.86 -4.14
C GLU A 104 -14.07 -26.90 -4.46
N ALA A 105 -14.96 -26.62 -3.50
CA ALA A 105 -16.40 -26.58 -3.74
C ALA A 105 -16.86 -25.46 -4.70
N ILE A 106 -16.16 -24.31 -4.72
CA ILE A 106 -16.50 -23.17 -5.59
C ILE A 106 -15.96 -23.38 -7.01
N PHE A 107 -14.80 -24.03 -7.14
CA PHE A 107 -14.07 -24.10 -8.41
C PHE A 107 -14.11 -25.47 -9.12
N ASN A 108 -14.57 -26.55 -8.47
CA ASN A 108 -14.78 -27.85 -9.14
C ASN A 108 -16.16 -28.00 -9.81
N ASP A 109 -17.08 -27.04 -9.67
CA ASP A 109 -18.40 -27.14 -10.31
C ASP A 109 -18.41 -26.72 -11.81
N GLU A 110 -17.27 -26.32 -12.39
CA GLU A 110 -17.15 -25.99 -13.83
C GLU A 110 -16.79 -27.19 -14.75
N ASP A 111 -16.64 -28.42 -14.23
CA ASP A 111 -16.35 -29.64 -15.01
C ASP A 111 -17.55 -30.62 -15.10
N LYS A 112 -18.72 -30.16 -15.55
CA LYS A 112 -19.84 -31.04 -15.96
C LYS A 112 -20.47 -30.70 -17.29
#